data_AF-A0A357L5M2-F1
#
_entry.id   AF-A0A357L5M2-F1
#
_cell.length_a   1.000
_cell.length_b   1.000
_cell.length_c   1.000
_cell.angle_alpha   90.00
_cell.angle_beta   90.00
_cell.angle_gamma   90.00
#
_symmetry.space_group_name_H-M   'P 1'
#
loop_
_entity.id
_entity.type
_entity.pdbx_description
1 polymer ?
#
loop_
_entity_poly.entity_id
_entity_poly.type
_entity_poly.pdbx_seq_one_letter_code
_entity_poly.pdbx_strand_id
1 'polypeptide(L)'
;GWGVIPVWGFADVIQSRAAGVREGERLYGYFPMGTHLMMTPGKTSPERLVDASAHRAMLPPVYNSYARVGAEPGYDPALDDLRALLFPLYATSFCLYDFLADNNWFGAAQAIIVSASSKTAIGLAAALKQDPSAPPAVGLTSARNQAMVEGLGLYAAVATYDDLKAIDAAAPAVIIDMSGNGKVLSDLHARLGDNMRYCSNVGVTHYEDNQMGPGFIRERSAMFFAPAHIQKRAKEWGPGVFDKKAFAFWREAAQESRRWLKIERAKGPAAMEAAFHRVRKGEARPEAGVMVDL
;
A
#
# COMPACT_ATOMS: atom_id res chain seq x y z
N GLY A 1 12.05 -25.58 5.03
CA GLY A 1 12.35 -24.31 5.74
C GLY A 1 11.17 -23.37 5.61
N TRP A 2 11.07 -22.36 6.48
CA TRP A 2 9.91 -21.46 6.58
C TRP A 2 9.76 -20.42 5.44
N GLY A 3 10.61 -20.49 4.40
CA GLY A 3 10.80 -19.36 3.49
C GLY A 3 11.43 -18.17 4.23
N VAL A 4 12.02 -17.25 3.49
CA VAL A 4 12.52 -15.99 4.07
C VAL A 4 11.56 -14.90 3.63
N ILE A 5 10.63 -14.55 4.52
CA ILE A 5 9.61 -13.54 4.22
C ILE A 5 10.29 -12.16 4.25
N PRO A 6 10.16 -11.36 3.18
CA PRO A 6 10.72 -10.02 3.13
C PRO A 6 9.82 -8.96 3.78
N VAL A 7 10.44 -7.86 4.23
CA VAL A 7 9.83 -6.68 4.84
C VAL A 7 10.49 -5.41 4.30
N TRP A 8 9.73 -4.32 4.28
CA TRP A 8 10.29 -3.00 4.07
C TRP A 8 10.86 -2.48 5.38
N GLY A 9 12.08 -1.97 5.34
CA GLY A 9 12.76 -1.53 6.55
C GLY A 9 14.08 -0.84 6.25
N PHE A 10 14.88 -0.71 7.31
CA PHE A 10 16.18 -0.08 7.28
C PHE A 10 17.24 -1.07 7.79
N ALA A 11 18.42 -1.00 7.20
CA ALA A 11 19.59 -1.73 7.70
C ALA A 11 20.84 -0.87 7.51
N ASP A 12 21.82 -1.08 8.37
CA ASP A 12 23.12 -0.43 8.27
C ASP A 12 24.15 -1.42 7.68
N VAL A 13 25.04 -0.94 6.81
CA VAL A 13 26.13 -1.73 6.28
C VAL A 13 27.16 -1.95 7.39
N ILE A 14 27.22 -3.16 7.94
CA ILE A 14 28.17 -3.48 9.02
C ILE A 14 29.53 -3.98 8.51
N GLN A 15 29.59 -4.46 7.27
CA GLN A 15 30.82 -4.94 6.64
C GLN A 15 30.73 -4.77 5.13
N SER A 16 31.79 -4.28 4.49
CA SER A 16 31.84 -4.16 3.02
C SER A 16 33.22 -4.49 2.45
N ARG A 17 33.22 -5.24 1.34
CA ARG A 17 34.40 -5.40 0.45
C ARG A 17 34.16 -4.75 -0.92
N ALA A 18 33.00 -4.14 -1.13
CA ALA A 18 32.60 -3.58 -2.42
C ALA A 18 33.06 -2.12 -2.53
N ALA A 19 33.70 -1.79 -3.65
CA ALA A 19 34.04 -0.40 -3.94
C ALA A 19 32.78 0.47 -3.99
N GLY A 20 32.82 1.64 -3.34
CA GLY A 20 31.70 2.59 -3.34
C GLY A 20 30.59 2.31 -2.33
N VAL A 21 30.67 1.22 -1.54
CA VAL A 21 29.77 0.92 -0.42
C VAL A 21 30.57 0.90 0.88
N ARG A 22 30.32 1.86 1.77
CA ARG A 22 31.04 2.04 3.04
C ARG A 22 30.28 1.42 4.20
N GLU A 23 31.03 0.96 5.19
CA GLU A 23 30.49 0.58 6.50
C GLU A 23 29.87 1.81 7.19
N GLY A 24 28.79 1.58 7.93
CA GLY A 24 27.97 2.63 8.56
C GLY A 24 26.93 3.28 7.64
N GLU A 25 26.87 2.92 6.35
CA GLU A 25 25.82 3.41 5.47
C GLU A 25 24.44 2.84 5.83
N ARG A 26 23.46 3.72 5.99
CA ARG A 26 22.06 3.33 6.22
C ARG A 26 21.30 3.20 4.91
N LEU A 27 20.60 2.09 4.76
CA LEU A 27 19.86 1.74 3.55
C LEU A 27 18.38 1.52 3.86
N TYR A 28 17.51 2.04 3.00
CA TYR A 28 16.08 1.73 3.00
C TYR A 28 15.75 0.80 1.82
N GLY A 29 15.02 -0.30 2.06
CA GLY A 29 14.68 -1.25 1.01
C GLY A 29 13.92 -2.47 1.48
N TYR A 30 13.95 -3.54 0.68
CA TYR A 30 13.19 -4.78 0.88
C TYR A 30 14.08 -5.91 1.43
N PHE A 31 14.18 -5.95 2.75
CA PHE A 31 15.07 -6.85 3.50
C PHE A 31 14.38 -8.17 3.86
N PRO A 32 15.12 -9.28 4.06
CA PRO A 32 14.57 -10.45 4.73
C PRO A 32 14.19 -10.11 6.19
N MET A 33 13.21 -10.81 6.77
CA MET A 33 12.99 -10.84 8.23
C MET A 33 14.14 -11.59 8.92
N GLY A 34 15.34 -11.00 8.93
CA GLY A 34 16.54 -11.59 9.49
C GLY A 34 17.53 -10.53 9.96
N THR A 35 18.50 -10.95 10.76
CA THR A 35 19.54 -10.09 11.35
C THR A 35 20.55 -9.58 10.32
N HIS A 36 20.73 -10.30 9.21
CA HIS A 36 21.72 -10.00 8.19
C HIS A 36 21.19 -10.31 6.79
N LEU A 37 21.65 -9.53 5.82
CA LEU A 37 21.49 -9.79 4.39
C LEU A 37 22.86 -9.68 3.73
N MET A 38 23.29 -10.76 3.07
CA MET A 38 24.45 -10.73 2.19
C MET A 38 24.01 -10.24 0.81
N MET A 39 24.59 -9.14 0.33
CA MET A 39 24.31 -8.57 -0.99
C MET A 39 25.49 -8.78 -1.93
N THR A 40 25.19 -8.87 -3.22
CA THR A 40 26.18 -8.71 -4.28
C THR A 40 25.91 -7.38 -4.98
N PRO A 41 26.65 -6.30 -4.66
CA PRO A 41 26.42 -4.99 -5.28
C PRO A 41 26.53 -5.06 -6.80
N GLY A 42 25.46 -4.69 -7.50
CA GLY A 42 25.44 -4.50 -8.94
C GLY A 42 25.69 -3.03 -9.28
N LYS A 43 24.66 -2.36 -9.79
CA LYS A 43 24.72 -0.91 -10.06
C LYS A 43 24.70 -0.13 -8.74
N THR A 44 25.66 0.78 -8.59
CA THR A 44 25.77 1.68 -7.43
C THR A 44 25.81 3.13 -7.89
N SER A 45 25.07 4.01 -7.20
CA SER A 45 25.13 5.47 -7.36
C SER A 45 25.21 6.13 -5.98
N PRO A 46 25.45 7.46 -5.89
CA PRO A 46 25.39 8.18 -4.63
C PRO A 46 24.06 8.00 -3.88
N GLU A 47 22.95 7.81 -4.59
CA GLU A 47 21.59 7.74 -4.05
C GLU A 47 21.07 6.31 -3.86
N ARG A 48 21.64 5.32 -4.58
CA ARG A 48 21.09 3.96 -4.62
C ARG A 48 22.15 2.85 -4.71
N LEU A 49 21.79 1.71 -4.15
CA LEU A 49 22.50 0.44 -4.24
C LEU A 49 21.55 -0.63 -4.80
N VAL A 50 21.94 -1.33 -5.87
CA VAL A 50 21.16 -2.46 -6.40
C VAL A 50 21.81 -3.78 -5.99
N ASP A 51 21.05 -4.67 -5.37
CA ASP A 51 21.47 -6.05 -5.08
C ASP A 51 21.30 -6.92 -6.33
N ALA A 52 22.42 -7.40 -6.87
CA ALA A 52 22.51 -8.27 -8.03
C ALA A 52 22.71 -9.75 -7.66
N SER A 53 22.45 -10.13 -6.41
CA SER A 53 22.49 -11.53 -5.98
C SER A 53 21.59 -12.40 -6.86
N ALA A 54 22.11 -13.57 -7.29
CA ALA A 54 21.45 -14.42 -8.28
C ALA A 54 20.00 -14.81 -7.90
N HIS A 55 19.75 -15.08 -6.62
CA HIS A 55 18.41 -15.45 -6.12
C HIS A 55 17.37 -14.31 -6.20
N ARG A 56 17.81 -13.06 -6.43
CA ARG A 56 16.95 -11.89 -6.57
C ARG A 56 16.82 -11.38 -8.00
N ALA A 57 17.63 -11.88 -8.93
CA ALA A 57 17.75 -11.33 -10.29
C ALA A 57 16.42 -11.30 -11.08
N MET A 58 15.51 -12.24 -10.79
CA MET A 58 14.20 -12.35 -11.44
C MET A 58 13.10 -11.51 -10.76
N LEU A 59 13.39 -10.89 -9.61
CA LEU A 59 12.42 -10.03 -8.93
C LEU A 59 12.24 -8.70 -9.68
N PRO A 60 11.05 -8.09 -9.64
CA PRO A 60 10.87 -6.71 -10.06
C PRO A 60 11.95 -5.77 -9.48
N PRO A 61 12.51 -4.83 -10.28
CA PRO A 61 13.66 -4.01 -9.87
C PRO A 61 13.49 -3.25 -8.55
N VAL A 62 12.27 -2.86 -8.20
CA VAL A 62 11.94 -2.16 -6.96
C VAL A 62 12.33 -2.97 -5.71
N TYR A 63 12.28 -4.30 -5.78
CA TYR A 63 12.65 -5.16 -4.66
C TYR A 63 14.16 -5.35 -4.51
N ASN A 64 14.95 -4.98 -5.51
CA ASN A 64 16.41 -5.11 -5.50
C ASN A 64 17.12 -3.77 -5.30
N SER A 65 16.36 -2.68 -5.23
CA SER A 65 16.86 -1.30 -5.16
C SER A 65 16.78 -0.79 -3.73
N TYR A 66 17.92 -0.40 -3.17
CA TYR A 66 18.06 0.12 -1.82
C TYR A 66 18.46 1.60 -1.88
N ALA A 67 17.68 2.46 -1.24
CA ALA A 67 17.95 3.89 -1.18
C ALA A 67 19.00 4.17 -0.09
N ARG A 68 20.00 4.99 -0.43
CA ARG A 68 21.04 5.47 0.50
C ARG A 68 20.50 6.72 1.17
N VAL A 69 19.87 6.55 2.33
CA VAL A 69 19.07 7.62 2.94
C VAL A 69 19.89 8.83 3.37
N GLY A 70 21.18 8.64 3.67
CA GLY A 70 22.12 9.74 3.92
C GLY A 70 22.40 10.64 2.72
N ALA A 71 22.08 10.21 1.50
CA ALA A 71 22.19 11.02 0.28
C ALA A 71 20.85 11.69 -0.11
N GLU A 72 19.76 11.43 0.63
CA GLU A 72 18.46 12.00 0.32
C GLU A 72 18.32 13.43 0.87
N PRO A 73 18.00 14.43 0.04
CA PRO A 73 17.78 15.79 0.50
C PRO A 73 16.60 15.86 1.50
N GLY A 74 16.85 16.43 2.68
CA GLY A 74 15.83 16.57 3.71
C GLY A 74 15.45 15.25 4.41
N TYR A 75 16.35 14.25 4.40
CA TYR A 75 16.18 13.03 5.18
C TYR A 75 16.02 13.35 6.68
N ASP A 76 14.98 12.77 7.28
CA ASP A 76 14.67 12.86 8.70
C ASP A 76 14.49 11.43 9.26
N PRO A 77 15.42 10.92 10.09
CA PRO A 77 15.30 9.61 10.72
C PRO A 77 14.02 9.43 11.56
N ALA A 78 13.39 10.52 12.02
CA ALA A 78 12.12 10.44 12.75
C ALA A 78 10.94 9.99 11.86
N LEU A 79 11.15 9.86 10.55
CA LEU A 79 10.19 9.30 9.59
C LEU A 79 10.49 7.86 9.19
N ASP A 80 11.58 7.25 9.68
CA ASP A 80 11.98 5.89 9.28
C ASP A 80 10.86 4.87 9.52
N ASP A 81 10.27 4.83 10.72
CA ASP A 81 9.18 3.89 11.03
C ASP A 81 8.00 4.06 10.06
N LEU A 82 7.61 5.32 9.82
CA LEU A 82 6.51 5.63 8.93
C LEU A 82 6.84 5.26 7.49
N ARG A 83 8.09 5.39 7.07
CA ARG A 83 8.53 4.98 5.74
C ARG A 83 8.51 3.47 5.59
N ALA A 84 9.03 2.74 6.56
CA ALA A 84 9.00 1.28 6.59
C ALA A 84 7.56 0.75 6.54
N LEU A 85 6.65 1.34 7.32
CA LEU A 85 5.26 0.88 7.44
C LEU A 85 4.35 1.35 6.31
N LEU A 86 4.53 2.58 5.82
CA LEU A 86 3.53 3.24 4.96
C LEU A 86 4.01 3.50 3.54
N PHE A 87 5.30 3.73 3.26
CA PHE A 87 5.71 4.18 1.92
C PHE A 87 5.30 3.23 0.79
N PRO A 88 5.53 1.90 0.88
CA PRO A 88 5.10 0.98 -0.18
C PRO A 88 3.58 0.97 -0.37
N LEU A 89 2.83 1.14 0.71
CA LEU A 89 1.37 1.14 0.72
C LEU A 89 0.82 2.45 0.14
N TYR A 90 1.38 3.59 0.53
CA TYR A 90 0.96 4.91 0.09
C TYR A 90 1.42 5.21 -1.33
N ALA A 91 2.55 4.65 -1.78
CA ALA A 91 2.91 4.66 -3.20
C ALA A 91 1.85 3.93 -4.03
N THR A 92 1.33 2.79 -3.53
CA THR A 92 0.21 2.08 -4.16
C THR A 92 -1.06 2.92 -4.14
N SER A 93 -1.38 3.56 -3.01
CA SER A 93 -2.51 4.48 -2.87
C SER A 93 -2.47 5.62 -3.89
N PHE A 94 -1.31 6.25 -4.04
CA PHE A 94 -1.10 7.32 -5.02
C PHE A 94 -1.26 6.79 -6.46
N CYS A 95 -0.73 5.60 -6.75
CA CYS A 95 -0.89 4.95 -8.05
C CYS A 95 -2.37 4.70 -8.38
N LEU A 96 -3.16 4.24 -7.41
CA LEU A 96 -4.60 4.05 -7.55
C LEU A 96 -5.33 5.36 -7.75
N TYR A 97 -5.02 6.37 -6.95
CA TYR A 97 -5.59 7.71 -7.10
C TYR A 97 -5.35 8.24 -8.53
N ASP A 98 -4.10 8.20 -9.00
CA ASP A 98 -3.75 8.70 -10.32
C ASP A 98 -4.40 7.86 -11.43
N PHE A 99 -4.48 6.54 -11.27
CA PHE A 99 -5.21 5.68 -12.20
C PHE A 99 -6.70 6.02 -12.30
N LEU A 100 -7.35 6.27 -11.17
CA LEU A 100 -8.76 6.65 -11.14
C LEU A 100 -8.97 8.03 -11.77
N ALA A 101 -8.13 9.00 -11.44
CA ALA A 101 -8.17 10.35 -12.00
C ALA A 101 -7.97 10.34 -13.52
N ASP A 102 -6.99 9.57 -14.00
CA ASP A 102 -6.68 9.41 -15.42
C ASP A 102 -7.84 8.83 -16.24
N ASN A 103 -8.68 8.03 -15.60
CA ASN A 103 -9.88 7.44 -16.20
C ASN A 103 -11.13 8.27 -15.91
N ASN A 104 -10.98 9.52 -15.49
CA ASN A 104 -12.07 10.43 -15.14
C ASN A 104 -13.06 9.77 -14.14
N TRP A 105 -12.50 9.09 -13.15
CA TRP A 105 -13.23 8.35 -12.11
C TRP A 105 -14.22 7.30 -12.65
N PHE A 106 -14.06 6.89 -13.92
CA PHE A 106 -15.02 6.05 -14.65
C PHE A 106 -16.45 6.63 -14.70
N GLY A 107 -16.57 7.96 -14.57
CA GLY A 107 -17.87 8.65 -14.48
C GLY A 107 -18.61 8.42 -13.15
N ALA A 108 -17.89 8.01 -12.10
CA ALA A 108 -18.46 7.83 -10.77
C ALA A 108 -18.72 9.17 -10.06
N ALA A 109 -19.80 9.21 -9.28
CA ALA A 109 -20.15 10.27 -8.34
C ALA A 109 -19.77 9.92 -6.90
N GLN A 110 -19.35 8.68 -6.62
CA GLN A 110 -18.81 8.24 -5.34
C GLN A 110 -17.69 7.19 -5.55
N ALA A 111 -16.71 7.18 -4.65
CA ALA A 111 -15.66 6.15 -4.61
C ALA A 111 -15.85 5.27 -3.37
N ILE A 112 -16.25 4.02 -3.56
CA ILE A 112 -16.46 3.06 -2.48
C ILE A 112 -15.16 2.28 -2.24
N ILE A 113 -14.54 2.47 -1.08
CA ILE A 113 -13.27 1.84 -0.72
C ILE A 113 -13.52 0.71 0.26
N VAL A 114 -13.36 -0.54 -0.20
CA VAL A 114 -13.58 -1.75 0.60
C VAL A 114 -12.33 -2.07 1.40
N SER A 115 -12.51 -2.49 2.66
CA SER A 115 -11.43 -2.58 3.66
C SER A 115 -10.84 -1.20 3.98
N ALA A 116 -11.74 -0.24 4.25
CA ALA A 116 -11.43 1.16 4.51
C ALA A 116 -10.47 1.40 5.69
N SER A 117 -10.32 0.42 6.60
CA SER A 117 -9.34 0.48 7.70
C SER A 117 -7.93 0.07 7.29
N SER A 118 -7.73 -0.53 6.10
CA SER A 118 -6.40 -0.92 5.63
C SER A 118 -5.54 0.31 5.33
N LYS A 119 -4.23 0.21 5.55
CA LYS A 119 -3.31 1.34 5.35
C LYS A 119 -3.30 1.86 3.91
N THR A 120 -3.39 0.97 2.91
CA THR A 120 -3.53 1.37 1.50
C THR A 120 -4.85 2.12 1.23
N ALA A 121 -5.96 1.69 1.83
CA ALA A 121 -7.25 2.38 1.71
C ALA A 121 -7.20 3.77 2.36
N ILE A 122 -6.61 3.89 3.54
CA ILE A 122 -6.42 5.17 4.25
C ILE A 122 -5.60 6.14 3.39
N GLY A 123 -4.50 5.67 2.80
CA GLY A 123 -3.71 6.48 1.86
C GLY A 123 -4.53 6.91 0.64
N LEU A 124 -5.37 6.03 0.07
CA LEU A 124 -6.20 6.40 -1.08
C LEU A 124 -7.25 7.44 -0.72
N ALA A 125 -7.92 7.28 0.42
CA ALA A 125 -8.90 8.23 0.92
C ALA A 125 -8.25 9.61 1.18
N ALA A 126 -7.02 9.64 1.70
CA ALA A 126 -6.26 10.87 1.86
C ALA A 126 -5.97 11.56 0.51
N ALA A 127 -5.57 10.80 -0.52
CA ALA A 127 -5.33 11.34 -1.85
C ALA A 127 -6.62 11.90 -2.49
N LEU A 128 -7.74 11.17 -2.40
CA LEU A 128 -9.03 11.64 -2.90
C LEU A 128 -9.51 12.91 -2.18
N LYS A 129 -9.34 12.99 -0.86
CA LYS A 129 -9.75 14.16 -0.08
C LYS A 129 -8.95 15.43 -0.43
N GLN A 130 -7.72 15.29 -0.91
CA GLN A 130 -6.88 16.40 -1.34
C GLN A 130 -7.23 16.92 -2.74
N ASP A 131 -8.03 16.16 -3.52
CA ASP A 131 -8.40 16.50 -4.88
C ASP A 131 -9.87 16.97 -4.94
N PRO A 132 -10.13 18.27 -5.16
CA PRO A 132 -11.50 18.80 -5.24
C PRO A 132 -12.32 18.23 -6.42
N SER A 133 -11.68 17.63 -7.41
CA SER A 133 -12.34 16.99 -8.55
C SER A 133 -12.70 15.52 -8.30
N ALA A 134 -12.18 14.92 -7.23
CA ALA A 134 -12.45 13.54 -6.90
C ALA A 134 -13.87 13.38 -6.32
N PRO A 135 -14.56 12.26 -6.64
CA PRO A 135 -15.82 11.94 -5.99
C PRO A 135 -15.61 11.67 -4.48
N PRO A 136 -16.62 11.96 -3.63
CA PRO A 136 -16.54 11.66 -2.21
C PRO A 136 -16.27 10.17 -1.96
N ALA A 137 -15.34 9.90 -1.04
CA ALA A 137 -14.98 8.55 -0.63
C ALA A 137 -15.97 8.01 0.41
N VAL A 138 -16.51 6.82 0.16
CA VAL A 138 -17.34 6.04 1.10
C VAL A 138 -16.50 4.86 1.59
N GLY A 139 -16.24 4.80 2.88
CA GLY A 139 -15.46 3.71 3.48
C GLY A 139 -16.35 2.51 3.80
N LEU A 140 -16.01 1.32 3.30
CA LEU A 140 -16.67 0.06 3.67
C LEU A 140 -15.73 -0.80 4.53
N THR A 141 -16.13 -1.09 5.77
CA THR A 141 -15.28 -1.77 6.77
C THR A 141 -16.07 -2.73 7.66
N SER A 142 -15.40 -3.44 8.57
CA SER A 142 -16.07 -4.25 9.60
C SER A 142 -16.62 -3.38 10.72
N ALA A 143 -17.71 -3.78 11.37
CA ALA A 143 -18.29 -3.07 12.52
C ALA A 143 -17.25 -2.70 13.60
N ARG A 144 -16.33 -3.62 13.93
CA ARG A 144 -15.24 -3.39 14.91
C ARG A 144 -14.30 -2.22 14.57
N ASN A 145 -14.19 -1.86 13.28
CA ASN A 145 -13.28 -0.82 12.81
C ASN A 145 -14.00 0.49 12.46
N GLN A 146 -15.34 0.51 12.49
CA GLN A 146 -16.14 1.63 12.00
C GLN A 146 -15.75 2.95 12.69
N ALA A 147 -15.78 2.99 14.02
CA ALA A 147 -15.47 4.21 14.78
C ALA A 147 -14.04 4.74 14.51
N MET A 148 -13.06 3.83 14.31
CA MET A 148 -11.70 4.24 13.97
C MET A 148 -11.66 4.87 12.58
N VAL A 149 -12.31 4.25 11.59
CA VAL A 149 -12.36 4.75 10.21
C VAL A 149 -13.08 6.10 10.13
N GLU A 150 -14.17 6.29 10.86
CA GLU A 150 -14.86 7.58 11.01
C GLU A 150 -13.93 8.62 11.64
N GLY A 151 -13.21 8.25 12.69
CA GLY A 151 -12.25 9.11 13.40
C GLY A 151 -11.07 9.59 12.56
N LEU A 152 -10.78 8.94 11.42
CA LEU A 152 -9.79 9.43 10.45
C LEU A 152 -10.23 10.74 9.78
N GLY A 153 -11.55 10.97 9.69
CA GLY A 153 -12.13 12.12 8.99
C GLY A 153 -11.82 12.16 7.49
N LEU A 154 -11.43 11.03 6.89
CA LEU A 154 -11.06 10.95 5.46
C LEU A 154 -12.24 10.59 4.54
N TYR A 155 -13.27 9.95 5.09
CA TYR A 155 -14.42 9.45 4.35
C TYR A 155 -15.62 10.37 4.55
N ALA A 156 -16.40 10.60 3.50
CA ALA A 156 -17.64 11.35 3.56
C ALA A 156 -18.73 10.57 4.32
N ALA A 157 -18.70 9.24 4.21
CA ALA A 157 -19.54 8.31 4.96
C ALA A 157 -18.79 6.99 5.19
N VAL A 158 -19.16 6.27 6.25
CA VAL A 158 -18.62 4.94 6.56
C VAL A 158 -19.79 3.98 6.72
N ALA A 159 -19.73 2.87 5.99
CA ALA A 159 -20.68 1.77 6.07
C ALA A 159 -19.97 0.50 6.57
N THR A 160 -20.76 -0.44 7.10
CA THR A 160 -20.24 -1.74 7.51
C THR A 160 -20.54 -2.81 6.46
N TYR A 161 -19.76 -3.89 6.44
CA TYR A 161 -20.02 -5.05 5.58
C TYR A 161 -21.43 -5.63 5.74
N ASP A 162 -22.03 -5.50 6.94
CA ASP A 162 -23.36 -6.01 7.26
C ASP A 162 -24.49 -5.01 6.95
N ASP A 163 -24.15 -3.73 6.73
CA ASP A 163 -25.11 -2.66 6.43
C ASP A 163 -24.76 -1.92 5.13
N LEU A 164 -24.78 -2.66 4.02
CA LEU A 164 -24.63 -2.07 2.69
C LEU A 164 -25.76 -1.10 2.34
N LYS A 165 -26.87 -1.09 3.09
CA LYS A 165 -28.01 -0.18 2.83
C LYS A 165 -27.67 1.27 3.10
N ALA A 166 -26.67 1.53 3.95
CA ALA A 166 -26.11 2.86 4.19
C ALA A 166 -25.38 3.44 2.95
N ILE A 167 -25.03 2.63 1.96
CA ILE A 167 -24.46 3.09 0.69
C ILE A 167 -25.59 3.51 -0.25
N ASP A 168 -25.48 4.72 -0.81
CA ASP A 168 -26.39 5.23 -1.82
C ASP A 168 -26.24 4.40 -3.11
N ALA A 169 -27.25 3.59 -3.43
CA ALA A 169 -27.24 2.75 -4.61
C ALA A 169 -27.63 3.51 -5.90
N ALA A 170 -28.18 4.73 -5.78
CA ALA A 170 -28.59 5.54 -6.91
C ALA A 170 -27.42 6.33 -7.53
N ALA A 171 -26.39 6.64 -6.74
CA ALA A 171 -25.20 7.35 -7.23
C ALA A 171 -24.23 6.41 -7.98
N PRO A 172 -23.80 6.77 -9.21
CA PRO A 172 -22.75 6.04 -9.93
C PRO A 172 -21.49 5.85 -9.09
N ALA A 173 -20.98 4.63 -8.99
CA ALA A 173 -19.89 4.29 -8.08
C ALA A 173 -18.71 3.65 -8.81
N VAL A 174 -17.50 4.02 -8.39
CA VAL A 174 -16.30 3.21 -8.60
C VAL A 174 -15.97 2.49 -7.30
N ILE A 175 -15.72 1.20 -7.38
CA ILE A 175 -15.32 0.36 -6.24
C ILE A 175 -13.82 0.15 -6.30
N ILE A 176 -13.17 0.27 -5.15
CA ILE A 176 -11.77 -0.10 -4.95
C ILE A 176 -11.75 -1.18 -3.88
N ASP A 177 -11.49 -2.42 -4.27
CA ASP A 177 -11.46 -3.57 -3.37
C ASP A 177 -10.04 -3.92 -2.95
N MET A 178 -9.79 -3.84 -1.64
CA MET A 178 -8.54 -4.25 -0.98
C MET A 178 -8.74 -5.51 -0.13
N SER A 179 -9.94 -6.08 -0.12
CA SER A 179 -10.31 -7.20 0.76
C SER A 179 -10.22 -8.55 0.08
N GLY A 180 -10.55 -8.63 -1.22
CA GLY A 180 -10.74 -9.89 -1.92
C GLY A 180 -11.93 -10.71 -1.40
N ASN A 181 -12.82 -10.12 -0.59
CA ASN A 181 -13.96 -10.83 -0.01
C ASN A 181 -15.10 -10.96 -1.05
N GLY A 182 -15.15 -12.12 -1.70
CA GLY A 182 -16.09 -12.35 -2.80
C GLY A 182 -17.56 -12.21 -2.41
N LYS A 183 -17.95 -12.54 -1.17
CA LYS A 183 -19.33 -12.34 -0.70
C LYS A 183 -19.67 -10.86 -0.63
N VAL A 184 -18.86 -10.08 0.10
CA VAL A 184 -19.08 -8.63 0.28
C VAL A 184 -19.11 -7.94 -1.08
N LEU A 185 -18.19 -8.29 -1.97
CA LEU A 185 -18.09 -7.69 -3.29
C LEU A 185 -19.32 -8.04 -4.16
N SER A 186 -19.77 -9.29 -4.14
CA SER A 186 -20.98 -9.72 -4.87
C SER A 186 -22.24 -9.03 -4.38
N ASP A 187 -22.41 -8.90 -3.05
CA ASP A 187 -23.56 -8.23 -2.45
C ASP A 187 -23.57 -6.73 -2.79
N LEU A 188 -22.39 -6.09 -2.78
CA LEU A 188 -22.23 -4.69 -3.17
C LEU A 188 -22.51 -4.47 -4.66
N HIS A 189 -22.00 -5.35 -5.53
CA HIS A 189 -22.23 -5.29 -6.97
C HIS A 189 -23.72 -5.47 -7.29
N ALA A 190 -24.37 -6.47 -6.69
CA ALA A 190 -25.81 -6.70 -6.86
C ALA A 190 -26.65 -5.50 -6.40
N ARG A 191 -26.25 -4.84 -5.32
CA ARG A 191 -26.94 -3.64 -4.83
C ARG A 191 -26.80 -2.45 -5.78
N LEU A 192 -25.61 -2.22 -6.32
CA LEU A 192 -25.33 -1.09 -7.19
C LEU A 192 -25.84 -1.30 -8.63
N GLY A 193 -25.87 -2.56 -9.10
CA GLY A 193 -26.34 -2.91 -10.43
C GLY A 193 -25.68 -2.05 -11.52
N ASP A 194 -26.49 -1.37 -12.32
CA ASP A 194 -26.01 -0.50 -13.41
C ASP A 194 -25.20 0.71 -12.91
N ASN A 195 -25.39 1.14 -11.66
CA ASN A 195 -24.63 2.24 -11.08
C ASN A 195 -23.19 1.87 -10.71
N MET A 196 -22.83 0.58 -10.67
CA MET A 196 -21.43 0.17 -10.50
C MET A 196 -20.61 0.42 -11.78
N ARG A 197 -19.99 1.59 -11.92
CA ARG A 197 -19.27 1.97 -13.15
C ARG A 197 -18.00 1.15 -13.38
N TYR A 198 -17.25 0.88 -12.32
CA TYR A 198 -16.01 0.12 -12.39
C TYR A 198 -15.66 -0.46 -11.01
N CYS A 199 -15.02 -1.63 -10.99
CA CYS A 199 -14.43 -2.22 -9.80
C CYS A 199 -12.95 -2.53 -10.02
N SER A 200 -12.11 -1.87 -9.22
CA SER A 200 -10.65 -2.04 -9.19
C SER A 200 -10.27 -2.99 -8.07
N ASN A 201 -9.80 -4.20 -8.40
CA ASN A 201 -9.37 -5.20 -7.42
C ASN A 201 -7.86 -5.06 -7.15
N VAL A 202 -7.47 -4.83 -5.90
CA VAL A 202 -6.10 -4.49 -5.52
C VAL A 202 -5.48 -5.61 -4.68
N GLY A 203 -4.27 -6.04 -5.05
CA GLY A 203 -3.46 -6.94 -4.22
C GLY A 203 -3.83 -8.43 -4.26
N VAL A 204 -4.79 -8.84 -5.11
CA VAL A 204 -5.25 -10.24 -5.20
C VAL A 204 -4.54 -10.94 -6.35
N THR A 205 -3.38 -11.56 -6.13
CA THR A 205 -2.60 -12.25 -7.20
C THR A 205 -3.29 -13.48 -7.81
N HIS A 206 -4.34 -14.01 -7.18
CA HIS A 206 -5.12 -15.16 -7.67
C HIS A 206 -6.61 -14.85 -7.66
N TYR A 207 -7.02 -13.97 -8.57
CA TYR A 207 -8.43 -13.61 -8.74
C TYR A 207 -9.31 -14.79 -9.17
N GLU A 208 -8.72 -15.78 -9.85
CA GLU A 208 -9.42 -17.00 -10.30
C GLU A 208 -9.82 -17.94 -9.15
N ASP A 209 -9.14 -17.87 -8.00
CA ASP A 209 -9.39 -18.75 -6.85
C ASP A 209 -10.43 -18.18 -5.86
N ASN A 210 -10.83 -16.91 -6.00
CA ASN A 210 -11.88 -16.34 -5.16
C ASN A 210 -13.25 -16.76 -5.68
N GLN A 211 -14.01 -17.46 -4.84
CA GLN A 211 -15.41 -17.78 -5.07
C GLN A 211 -16.26 -16.51 -5.05
N MET A 212 -16.25 -15.77 -6.16
CA MET A 212 -17.18 -14.67 -6.39
C MET A 212 -18.59 -15.25 -6.50
N GLY A 213 -19.53 -14.65 -5.77
CA GLY A 213 -20.93 -15.04 -5.75
C GLY A 213 -21.67 -14.61 -7.02
N PRO A 214 -22.95 -14.99 -7.15
CA PRO A 214 -23.75 -14.75 -8.35
C PRO A 214 -24.03 -13.26 -8.64
N GLY A 215 -23.93 -12.38 -7.64
CA GLY A 215 -24.10 -10.93 -7.80
C GLY A 215 -22.89 -10.21 -8.38
N PHE A 216 -21.77 -10.91 -8.59
CA PHE A 216 -20.53 -10.31 -9.04
C PHE A 216 -20.56 -9.93 -10.52
N ILE A 217 -20.55 -8.63 -10.81
CA ILE A 217 -20.48 -8.09 -12.19
C ILE A 217 -19.03 -8.16 -12.71
N ARG A 218 -18.73 -9.15 -13.57
CA ARG A 218 -17.37 -9.42 -14.04
C ARG A 218 -16.93 -8.46 -15.16
N GLU A 219 -17.85 -8.02 -15.98
CA GLU A 219 -17.61 -7.22 -17.19
C GLU A 219 -17.05 -5.82 -16.86
N ARG A 220 -17.31 -5.33 -15.64
CA ARG A 220 -16.88 -4.01 -15.16
C ARG A 220 -15.86 -4.11 -14.01
N SER A 221 -15.24 -5.28 -13.84
CA SER A 221 -14.28 -5.54 -12.77
C SER A 221 -12.94 -6.00 -13.33
N ALA A 222 -11.85 -5.42 -12.83
CA ALA A 222 -10.50 -5.81 -13.26
C ALA A 222 -9.50 -5.76 -12.12
N MET A 223 -8.42 -6.54 -12.25
CA MET A 223 -7.26 -6.43 -11.36
C MET A 223 -6.51 -5.13 -11.66
N PHE A 224 -6.19 -4.37 -10.62
CA PHE A 224 -5.29 -3.25 -10.71
C PHE A 224 -3.83 -3.74 -10.76
N PHE A 225 -3.15 -3.43 -11.86
CA PHE A 225 -1.74 -3.75 -12.05
C PHE A 225 -0.88 -2.48 -12.03
N ALA A 226 -0.43 -2.09 -10.84
CA ALA A 226 0.37 -0.89 -10.62
C ALA A 226 1.58 -0.74 -11.56
N PRO A 227 2.37 -1.80 -11.87
CA PRO A 227 3.53 -1.67 -12.75
C PRO A 227 3.18 -1.14 -14.15
N ALA A 228 2.05 -1.57 -14.74
CA ALA A 228 1.62 -1.08 -16.04
C ALA A 228 1.25 0.41 -16.00
N HIS A 229 0.55 0.85 -14.94
CA HIS A 229 0.18 2.26 -14.78
C HIS A 229 1.42 3.15 -14.58
N ILE A 230 2.37 2.71 -13.74
CA ILE A 230 3.64 3.42 -13.55
C ILE A 230 4.43 3.49 -14.87
N GLN A 231 4.46 2.40 -15.65
CA GLN A 231 5.14 2.39 -16.95
C GLN A 231 4.47 3.34 -17.96
N LYS A 232 3.13 3.42 -17.96
CA LYS A 232 2.39 4.41 -18.74
C LYS A 232 2.83 5.83 -18.34
N ARG A 233 2.80 6.16 -17.05
CA ARG A 233 3.21 7.48 -16.55
C ARG A 233 4.68 7.80 -16.79
N ALA A 234 5.57 6.81 -16.76
CA ALA A 234 6.97 7.02 -17.12
C ALA A 234 7.15 7.45 -18.59
N LYS A 235 6.29 7.00 -19.50
CA LYS A 235 6.29 7.43 -20.92
C LYS A 235 5.70 8.83 -21.08
N GLU A 236 4.65 9.16 -20.32
CA GLU A 236 3.91 10.42 -20.45
C GLU A 236 4.58 11.59 -19.72
N TRP A 237 5.07 11.36 -18.50
CA TRP A 237 5.65 12.39 -17.64
C TRP A 237 7.18 12.38 -17.62
N GLY A 238 7.78 11.30 -18.13
CA GLY A 238 9.22 11.06 -18.10
C GLY A 238 9.66 10.18 -16.92
N PRO A 239 10.87 9.57 -17.03
CA PRO A 239 11.38 8.63 -16.03
C PRO A 239 11.49 9.27 -14.63
N GLY A 240 11.02 8.55 -13.61
CA GLY A 240 11.16 8.93 -12.20
C GLY A 240 10.23 10.07 -11.73
N VAL A 241 9.41 10.66 -12.60
CA VAL A 241 8.44 11.70 -12.19
C VAL A 241 7.33 11.12 -11.32
N PHE A 242 6.85 9.91 -11.66
CA PHE A 242 5.88 9.18 -10.83
C PHE A 242 6.43 8.95 -9.40
N ASP A 243 7.65 8.42 -9.28
CA ASP A 243 8.27 8.14 -7.98
C ASP A 243 8.41 9.40 -7.13
N LYS A 244 8.78 10.53 -7.74
CA LYS A 244 8.86 11.83 -7.06
C LYS A 244 7.50 12.28 -6.53
N LYS A 245 6.43 12.14 -7.32
CA LYS A 245 5.07 12.48 -6.92
C LYS A 245 4.56 11.56 -5.81
N ALA A 246 4.75 10.24 -5.95
CA ALA A 246 4.37 9.27 -4.94
C ALA A 246 5.11 9.49 -3.61
N PHE A 247 6.40 9.83 -3.66
CA PHE A 247 7.19 10.15 -2.47
C PHE A 247 6.75 11.46 -1.82
N ALA A 248 6.44 12.50 -2.61
CA ALA A 248 5.90 13.76 -2.09
C ALA A 248 4.55 13.53 -1.38
N PHE A 249 3.63 12.80 -2.02
CA PHE A 249 2.36 12.40 -1.43
C PHE A 249 2.57 11.62 -0.12
N TRP A 250 3.44 10.60 -0.13
CA TRP A 250 3.72 9.83 1.09
C TRP A 250 4.23 10.72 2.21
N ARG A 251 5.18 11.63 1.93
CA ARG A 251 5.77 12.48 2.97
C ARG A 251 4.71 13.34 3.67
N GLU A 252 3.76 13.89 2.92
CA GLU A 252 2.66 14.68 3.49
C GLU A 252 1.66 13.79 4.24
N ALA A 253 1.18 12.72 3.61
CA ALA A 253 0.19 11.84 4.21
C ALA A 253 0.73 11.05 5.42
N ALA A 254 2.02 10.73 5.46
CA ALA A 254 2.66 10.05 6.59
C ALA A 254 2.70 10.93 7.85
N GLN A 255 2.89 12.25 7.70
CA GLN A 255 2.84 13.18 8.84
C GLN A 255 1.46 13.19 9.48
N GLU A 256 0.41 13.29 8.67
CA GLU A 256 -0.98 13.20 9.16
C GLU A 256 -1.28 11.83 9.79
N SER A 257 -0.62 10.78 9.29
CA SER A 257 -0.80 9.43 9.84
C SER A 257 -0.31 9.29 11.28
N ARG A 258 0.55 10.18 11.78
CA ARG A 258 0.97 10.21 13.19
C ARG A 258 -0.18 10.43 14.16
N ARG A 259 -1.30 11.01 13.72
CA ARG A 259 -2.47 11.27 14.57
C ARG A 259 -3.24 10.00 14.93
N TRP A 260 -3.17 8.97 14.11
CA TRP A 260 -3.94 7.73 14.29
C TRP A 260 -3.04 6.50 14.42
N LEU A 261 -1.89 6.45 13.75
CA LEU A 261 -1.00 5.29 13.75
C LEU A 261 -0.16 5.24 15.02
N LYS A 262 -0.25 4.10 15.73
CA LYS A 262 0.52 3.77 16.92
C LYS A 262 1.66 2.84 16.53
N ILE A 263 2.88 3.27 16.81
CA ILE A 263 4.07 2.45 16.59
C ILE A 263 4.29 1.54 17.80
N GLU A 264 4.19 0.23 17.58
CA GLU A 264 4.56 -0.80 18.56
C GLU A 264 6.01 -1.21 18.31
N ARG A 265 6.89 -0.95 19.28
CA ARG A 265 8.29 -1.38 19.22
C ARG A 265 8.44 -2.79 19.76
N ALA A 266 9.16 -3.63 19.05
CA ALA A 266 9.51 -4.98 19.47
C ALA A 266 10.98 -5.27 19.13
N LYS A 267 11.57 -6.28 19.76
CA LYS A 267 12.99 -6.61 19.56
C LYS A 267 13.22 -8.11 19.47
N GLY A 268 14.05 -8.49 18.51
CA GLY A 268 14.58 -9.82 18.32
C GLY A 268 13.65 -10.79 17.58
N PRO A 269 14.17 -11.98 17.20
CA PRO A 269 13.48 -12.91 16.33
C PRO A 269 12.13 -13.41 16.86
N ALA A 270 12.03 -13.68 18.17
CA ALA A 270 10.79 -14.14 18.79
C ALA A 270 9.65 -13.10 18.67
N ALA A 271 9.99 -11.81 18.80
CA ALA A 271 9.02 -10.73 18.63
C ALA A 271 8.60 -10.55 17.17
N MET A 272 9.52 -10.75 16.22
CA MET A 272 9.21 -10.78 14.78
C MET A 272 8.23 -11.91 14.45
N GLU A 273 8.48 -13.12 14.95
CA GLU A 273 7.60 -14.29 14.76
C GLU A 273 6.20 -14.04 15.34
N ALA A 274 6.12 -13.50 16.55
CA ALA A 274 4.85 -13.13 17.17
C ALA A 274 4.09 -12.06 16.36
N ALA A 275 4.78 -11.04 15.84
CA ALA A 275 4.20 -10.02 14.98
C ALA A 275 3.66 -10.62 13.66
N PHE A 276 4.46 -11.48 13.01
CA PHE A 276 4.05 -12.19 11.81
C PHE A 276 2.79 -13.03 12.04
N HIS A 277 2.73 -13.80 13.13
CA HIS A 277 1.56 -14.61 13.43
C HIS A 277 0.31 -13.78 13.72
N ARG A 278 0.42 -12.63 14.41
CA ARG A 278 -0.70 -11.70 14.60
C ARG A 278 -1.25 -11.19 13.26
N VAL A 279 -0.37 -10.81 12.33
CA VAL A 279 -0.78 -10.37 10.98
C VAL A 279 -1.44 -11.51 10.22
N ARG A 280 -0.82 -12.70 10.21
CA ARG A 280 -1.34 -13.88 9.49
C ARG A 280 -2.73 -14.31 9.98
N LYS A 281 -3.02 -14.15 11.27
CA LYS A 281 -4.33 -14.47 11.87
C LYS A 281 -5.38 -13.36 11.68
N GLY A 282 -5.02 -12.20 11.10
CA GLY A 282 -5.92 -11.05 10.99
C GLY A 282 -6.21 -10.36 12.33
N GLU A 283 -5.33 -10.54 13.32
CA GLU A 283 -5.41 -9.95 14.66
C GLU A 283 -4.69 -8.59 14.76
N ALA A 284 -3.96 -8.20 13.71
CA ALA A 284 -3.31 -6.90 13.65
C ALA A 284 -4.35 -5.77 13.63
N ARG A 285 -4.23 -4.85 14.59
CA ARG A 285 -5.07 -3.64 14.64
C ARG A 285 -4.69 -2.69 13.49
N PRO A 286 -5.66 -2.12 12.76
CA PRO A 286 -5.33 -1.28 11.63
C PRO A 286 -4.57 0.00 12.02
N GLU A 287 -4.86 0.55 13.22
CA GLU A 287 -4.18 1.70 13.81
C GLU A 287 -2.82 1.37 14.45
N ALA A 288 -2.36 0.12 14.40
CA ALA A 288 -1.04 -0.27 14.89
C ALA A 288 -0.07 -0.56 13.72
N GLY A 289 1.20 -0.24 13.94
CA GLY A 289 2.32 -0.66 13.09
C GLY A 289 3.44 -1.20 13.96
N VAL A 290 3.87 -2.44 13.71
CA VAL A 290 4.92 -3.08 14.50
C VAL A 290 6.27 -2.86 13.84
N MET A 291 7.19 -2.21 14.55
CA MET A 291 8.58 -2.09 14.15
C MET A 291 9.42 -3.03 15.02
N VAL A 292 10.16 -3.92 14.37
CA VAL A 292 10.99 -4.91 15.05
C VAL A 292 12.46 -4.66 14.75
N ASP A 293 13.25 -4.46 15.80
CA ASP A 293 14.70 -4.38 15.70
C ASP A 293 15.28 -5.80 15.78
N LEU A 294 16.02 -6.21 14.75
CA LEU A 294 16.65 -7.55 14.64
C LEU A 294 18.16 -7.50 14.86
#